data_AF-A0A0Q1CPH3-F1
#
_entry.id   AF-A0A0Q1CPH3-F1
#
_cell.length_a   1.000
_cell.length_b   1.000
_cell.length_c   1.000
_cell.angle_alpha   90.00
_cell.angle_beta   90.00
_cell.angle_gamma   90.00
#
_symmetry.space_group_name_H-M   'P 1'
#
loop_
_entity.id
_entity.type
_entity.pdbx_description
1 polymer ?
#
loop_
_entity_poly.entity_id
_entity_poly.type
_entity_poly.pdbx_seq_one_letter_code
_entity_poly.pdbx_strand_id
1 'polypeptide(L)'
;MNSRLKNIFIGVAITIIIVLMYSYYSSRNDERERLIAQTALIEKQVRNVSKLVVTEATYAKVYTYENTKVFGWDFFSSQKRALVISNAKVQIAYDLKKMNFQIDENAKTIRILNIPPPEIKIDPDLTYYNLDNGLTNRFEARDFNKIKTQITKDLKSKVSKSEVVGNAQNRLLSELSQIYVLTESFGWTLEYDGSTINSDSDWSDLMD
;
A
#
# COMPACT_ATOMS: atom_id res chain seq x y z
N MET A 1 32.43 -40.84 -56.44
CA MET A 1 31.44 -41.01 -55.35
C MET A 1 30.20 -41.68 -55.93
N ASN A 2 29.82 -42.87 -55.45
CA ASN A 2 28.71 -43.65 -56.01
C ASN A 2 27.39 -42.86 -55.96
N SER A 3 26.61 -42.86 -57.05
CA SER A 3 25.35 -42.10 -57.16
C SER A 3 24.35 -42.46 -56.03
N ARG A 4 24.37 -43.70 -55.56
CA ARG A 4 23.56 -44.17 -54.42
C ARG A 4 23.95 -43.53 -53.09
N LEU A 5 25.24 -43.35 -52.83
CA LEU A 5 25.75 -42.68 -51.62
C LEU A 5 25.37 -41.19 -51.61
N LYS A 6 25.42 -40.54 -52.78
CA LYS A 6 24.98 -39.14 -52.94
C LYS A 6 23.48 -38.98 -52.64
N ASN A 7 22.64 -39.91 -53.10
CA ASN A 7 21.19 -39.85 -52.87
C ASN A 7 20.81 -40.11 -51.40
N ILE A 8 21.53 -41.00 -50.70
CA ILE A 8 21.35 -41.20 -49.26
C ILE A 8 21.74 -39.94 -48.48
N PHE A 9 22.86 -39.31 -48.85
CA PHE A 9 23.31 -38.06 -48.23
C PHE A 9 22.31 -36.92 -48.39
N ILE A 10 21.71 -36.80 -49.59
CA ILE A 10 20.67 -35.80 -49.88
C ILE A 10 19.43 -36.07 -49.02
N GLY A 11 19.00 -37.33 -48.89
CA GLY A 11 17.88 -37.70 -48.02
C GLY A 11 18.11 -37.30 -46.55
N VAL A 12 19.28 -37.63 -46.00
CA VAL A 12 19.65 -37.27 -44.61
C VAL A 12 19.71 -35.76 -44.42
N ALA A 13 20.27 -35.03 -45.38
CA ALA A 13 20.33 -33.57 -45.33
C ALA A 13 18.93 -32.93 -45.33
N ILE A 14 18.00 -33.44 -46.14
CA ILE A 14 16.60 -32.97 -46.17
C ILE A 14 15.91 -33.22 -44.82
N THR A 15 16.08 -34.41 -44.23
CA THR A 15 15.48 -34.72 -42.92
C THR A 15 16.01 -33.81 -41.81
N ILE A 16 17.32 -33.54 -41.79
CA ILE A 16 17.92 -32.58 -40.84
C ILE A 16 17.31 -31.19 -41.00
N ILE A 17 17.15 -30.70 -42.24
CA ILE A 17 16.56 -29.39 -42.49
C ILE A 17 15.11 -29.32 -41.99
N ILE A 18 14.31 -30.37 -42.21
CA ILE A 18 12.92 -30.43 -41.73
C ILE A 18 12.87 -30.42 -40.20
N VAL A 19 13.73 -31.21 -39.53
CA VAL A 19 13.81 -31.25 -38.06
C VAL A 19 14.23 -29.90 -37.49
N LEU A 20 15.24 -29.25 -38.09
CA LEU A 20 15.70 -27.93 -37.66
C LEU A 20 14.60 -26.88 -37.83
N MET A 21 13.92 -26.88 -38.98
CA MET A 21 12.81 -25.96 -39.26
C MET A 21 11.65 -26.17 -38.27
N TYR A 22 11.26 -27.42 -38.01
CA TYR A 22 10.24 -27.75 -37.00
C TYR A 22 10.66 -27.29 -35.61
N SER A 23 11.90 -27.56 -35.19
CA SER A 23 12.40 -27.15 -33.87
C SER A 23 12.43 -25.63 -33.71
N TYR A 24 12.77 -24.90 -34.78
CA TYR A 24 12.83 -23.44 -34.76
C TYR A 24 11.43 -22.81 -34.63
N TYR A 25 10.45 -23.32 -35.39
CA TYR A 25 9.06 -22.86 -35.29
C TYR A 25 8.40 -23.28 -33.97
N SER A 26 8.63 -24.51 -33.49
CA SER A 26 8.11 -24.99 -32.21
C SER A 26 8.64 -24.16 -31.04
N SER A 27 9.95 -23.92 -31.00
CA SER A 27 10.57 -23.13 -29.93
C SER A 27 10.05 -21.69 -29.86
N ARG A 28 9.74 -21.07 -31.01
CA ARG A 28 9.15 -19.72 -31.08
C ARG A 28 7.72 -19.68 -30.52
N ASN A 29 6.92 -20.71 -30.82
CA ASN A 29 5.57 -20.82 -30.28
C ASN A 29 5.61 -21.06 -28.76
N ASP A 30 6.47 -21.96 -28.29
CA ASP A 30 6.63 -22.26 -26.87
C ASP A 30 7.07 -21.03 -26.08
N GLU A 31 7.99 -20.23 -26.62
CA GLU A 31 8.45 -18.99 -25.99
C GLU A 31 7.32 -17.94 -25.91
N ARG A 32 6.52 -17.80 -26.97
CA ARG A 32 5.37 -16.89 -26.97
C ARG A 32 4.30 -17.31 -25.96
N GLU A 33 3.97 -18.60 -25.91
CA GLU A 33 3.01 -19.12 -24.93
C GLU A 33 3.50 -18.94 -23.50
N ARG A 34 4.79 -19.15 -23.24
CA ARG A 34 5.41 -18.86 -21.94
C ARG A 34 5.33 -17.39 -21.57
N LEU A 35 5.65 -16.48 -22.50
CA LEU A 35 5.57 -15.04 -22.26
C LEU A 35 4.14 -14.63 -21.86
N ILE A 36 3.13 -15.08 -22.62
CA ILE A 36 1.71 -14.80 -22.33
C ILE A 36 1.33 -15.34 -20.94
N ALA A 37 1.73 -16.57 -20.62
CA ALA A 37 1.45 -17.17 -19.32
C ALA A 37 2.11 -16.41 -18.16
N GLN A 38 3.38 -16.02 -18.32
CA GLN A 38 4.12 -15.23 -17.33
C GLN A 38 3.48 -13.85 -17.12
N THR A 39 3.19 -13.12 -18.20
CA THR A 39 2.49 -11.82 -18.13
C THR A 39 1.17 -11.96 -17.37
N ALA A 40 0.36 -12.97 -17.68
CA ALA A 40 -0.93 -13.18 -17.03
C ALA A 40 -0.79 -13.49 -15.52
N LEU A 41 0.22 -14.27 -15.13
CA LEU A 41 0.50 -14.57 -13.73
C LEU A 41 1.00 -13.35 -12.95
N ILE A 42 1.91 -12.60 -13.55
CA ILE A 42 2.41 -11.32 -13.02
C ILE A 42 1.25 -10.35 -12.82
N GLU A 43 0.45 -10.12 -13.85
CA GLU A 43 -0.67 -9.18 -13.81
C GLU A 43 -1.70 -9.60 -12.76
N LYS A 44 -1.94 -10.90 -12.61
CA LYS A 44 -2.76 -11.46 -11.53
C LYS A 44 -2.14 -11.20 -10.15
N GLN A 45 -0.84 -11.34 -9.98
CA GLN A 45 -0.17 -11.07 -8.71
C GLN A 45 -0.22 -9.59 -8.34
N VAL A 46 0.05 -8.70 -9.28
CA VAL A 46 -0.08 -7.25 -9.08
C VAL A 46 -1.51 -6.90 -8.66
N ARG A 47 -2.52 -7.50 -9.31
CA ARG A 47 -3.93 -7.36 -8.89
C ARG A 47 -4.23 -7.97 -7.52
N ASN A 48 -3.61 -9.06 -7.10
CA ASN A 48 -3.80 -9.61 -5.76
C ASN A 48 -3.21 -8.71 -4.68
N VAL A 49 -2.07 -8.09 -4.97
CA VAL A 49 -1.44 -7.08 -4.11
C VAL A 49 -2.25 -5.77 -4.14
N SER A 50 -3.08 -5.51 -5.16
CA SER A 50 -3.99 -4.36 -5.25
C SER A 50 -5.11 -4.29 -4.18
N LYS A 51 -5.09 -5.17 -3.17
CA LYS A 51 -6.02 -5.12 -2.02
C LYS A 51 -5.73 -3.92 -1.10
N LEU A 52 -6.70 -3.61 -0.24
CA LEU A 52 -6.51 -2.62 0.83
C LEU A 52 -5.54 -3.19 1.87
N VAL A 53 -4.37 -2.58 2.03
CA VAL A 53 -3.41 -2.93 3.09
C VAL A 53 -3.77 -2.10 4.31
N VAL A 54 -4.18 -2.75 5.41
CA VAL A 54 -4.64 -2.07 6.62
C VAL A 54 -3.72 -2.41 7.79
N THR A 55 -3.26 -1.38 8.48
CA THR A 55 -2.63 -1.50 9.80
C THR A 55 -3.52 -0.82 10.82
N GLU A 56 -3.88 -1.56 11.88
CA GLU A 56 -4.74 -1.07 12.94
C GLU A 56 -3.94 -0.87 14.23
N ALA A 57 -4.29 0.17 14.98
CA ALA A 57 -3.76 0.42 16.30
C ALA A 57 -4.83 1.00 17.21
N THR A 58 -4.70 0.76 18.52
CA THR A 58 -5.55 1.38 19.53
C THR A 58 -4.75 2.39 20.34
N TYR A 59 -5.31 3.57 20.56
CA TYR A 59 -4.69 4.62 21.37
C TYR A 59 -5.63 5.06 22.48
N ALA A 60 -5.24 4.77 23.72
CA ALA A 60 -5.97 5.17 24.91
C ALA A 60 -5.31 6.39 25.56
N LYS A 61 -6.07 7.46 25.81
CA LYS A 61 -5.57 8.65 26.49
C LYS A 61 -6.67 9.36 27.26
N VAL A 62 -6.32 9.86 28.45
CA VAL A 62 -7.17 10.72 29.26
C VAL A 62 -6.93 12.19 28.86
N TYR A 63 -8.02 12.92 28.68
CA TYR A 63 -8.06 14.33 28.32
C TYR A 63 -8.81 15.12 29.38
N THR A 64 -8.29 16.31 29.69
CA THR A 64 -9.01 17.31 30.47
C THR A 64 -9.41 18.44 29.52
N TYR A 65 -10.72 18.65 29.37
CA TYR A 65 -11.27 19.80 28.66
C TYR A 65 -11.62 20.90 29.66
N GLU A 66 -11.25 22.14 29.37
CA GLU A 66 -11.57 23.29 30.19
C GLU A 66 -12.06 24.45 29.32
N ASN A 67 -13.13 25.11 29.77
CA ASN A 67 -13.66 26.29 29.09
C ASN A 67 -14.16 27.32 30.10
N THR A 68 -13.63 28.54 29.99
CA THR A 68 -14.01 29.66 30.83
C THR A 68 -14.79 30.69 30.02
N LYS A 69 -15.96 31.08 30.53
CA LYS A 69 -16.78 32.15 29.96
C LYS A 69 -16.69 33.38 30.86
N VAL A 70 -16.27 34.52 30.31
CA VAL A 70 -16.15 35.81 31.03
C VAL A 70 -17.37 36.68 30.68
N PHE A 71 -17.97 37.31 31.69
CA PHE A 71 -19.11 38.21 31.54
C PHE A 71 -18.67 39.67 31.74
N GLY A 72 -19.02 40.53 30.79
CA GLY A 72 -18.42 41.87 30.64
C GLY A 72 -18.82 42.95 31.64
N TRP A 73 -19.63 42.65 32.66
CA TRP A 73 -20.12 43.67 33.59
C TRP A 73 -19.44 43.70 34.96
N ASP A 74 -18.58 42.73 35.33
CA ASP A 74 -17.74 42.80 36.55
C ASP A 74 -16.87 41.53 36.70
N PHE A 75 -15.89 41.26 35.83
CA PHE A 75 -14.91 40.14 35.95
C PHE A 75 -15.44 38.74 36.37
N PHE A 76 -16.75 38.48 36.29
CA PHE A 76 -17.34 37.21 36.69
C PHE A 76 -17.02 36.21 35.59
N SER A 77 -16.26 35.18 35.95
CA SER A 77 -15.92 34.08 35.07
C SER A 77 -16.57 32.80 35.57
N SER A 78 -17.01 31.96 34.64
CA SER A 78 -17.55 30.65 34.96
C SER A 78 -16.84 29.60 34.11
N GLN A 79 -16.09 28.74 34.78
CA GLN A 79 -15.34 27.65 34.18
C GLN A 79 -16.16 26.36 34.24
N LYS A 80 -16.16 25.62 33.14
CA LYS A 80 -16.58 24.22 33.09
C LYS A 80 -15.40 23.33 32.73
N ARG A 81 -15.42 22.09 33.21
CA ARG A 81 -14.33 21.13 33.01
C ARG A 81 -14.87 19.72 32.80
N ALA A 82 -14.25 18.95 31.91
CA ALA A 82 -14.61 17.55 31.68
C ALA A 82 -13.36 16.67 31.70
N LEU A 83 -13.46 15.53 32.38
CA LEU A 83 -12.49 14.45 32.30
C LEU A 83 -13.00 13.42 31.29
N VAL A 84 -12.26 13.25 30.20
CA VAL A 84 -12.67 12.44 29.05
C VAL A 84 -11.64 11.35 28.82
N ILE A 85 -12.07 10.10 28.86
CA ILE A 85 -11.27 8.96 28.45
C ILE A 85 -11.52 8.75 26.96
N SER A 86 -10.47 8.78 26.15
CA SER A 86 -10.54 8.49 24.73
C SER A 86 -9.87 7.16 24.43
N ASN A 87 -10.63 6.23 23.86
CA ASN A 87 -10.13 4.98 23.29
C ASN A 87 -10.29 5.06 21.78
N ALA A 88 -9.23 5.43 21.08
CA ALA A 88 -9.28 5.63 19.64
C ALA A 88 -8.83 4.38 18.89
N LYS A 89 -9.60 4.01 17.87
CA LYS A 89 -9.17 3.07 16.83
C LYS A 89 -8.56 3.89 15.70
N VAL A 90 -7.32 3.55 15.37
CA VAL A 90 -6.54 4.14 14.29
C VAL A 90 -6.39 3.07 13.22
N GLN A 91 -6.75 3.42 11.99
CA GLN A 91 -6.55 2.60 10.81
C GLN A 91 -5.73 3.41 9.81
N ILE A 92 -4.60 2.86 9.40
CA ILE A 92 -3.80 3.40 8.30
C ILE A 92 -3.94 2.41 7.14
N ALA A 93 -4.48 2.89 6.03
CA ALA A 93 -4.79 2.05 4.89
C ALA A 93 -4.16 2.56 3.60
N TYR A 94 -3.65 1.64 2.79
CA TYR A 94 -3.22 1.90 1.42
C TYR A 94 -4.16 1.16 0.46
N ASP A 95 -4.93 1.90 -0.33
CA ASP A 95 -5.84 1.32 -1.33
C ASP A 95 -5.08 1.06 -2.63
N LEU A 96 -4.38 -0.06 -2.69
CA LEU A 96 -3.55 -0.42 -3.84
C LEU A 96 -4.35 -0.70 -5.12
N LYS A 97 -5.70 -0.65 -5.09
CA LYS A 97 -6.51 -0.58 -6.32
C LYS A 97 -6.28 0.71 -7.09
N LYS A 98 -5.85 1.77 -6.39
CA LYS A 98 -5.49 3.07 -6.98
C LYS A 98 -4.04 3.10 -7.51
N MET A 99 -3.29 2.01 -7.32
CA MET A 99 -1.93 1.85 -7.84
C MET A 99 -1.96 1.66 -9.35
N ASN A 100 -1.16 2.44 -10.07
CA ASN A 100 -1.01 2.31 -11.52
C ASN A 100 0.28 1.59 -11.87
N PHE A 101 0.24 0.71 -12.87
CA PHE A 101 1.42 0.01 -13.37
C PHE A 101 1.33 -0.20 -14.88
N GLN A 102 2.47 -0.45 -15.51
CA GLN A 102 2.61 -0.81 -16.91
C GLN A 102 3.45 -2.07 -17.04
N ILE A 103 3.13 -2.88 -18.05
CA ILE A 103 3.89 -4.08 -18.40
C ILE A 103 4.45 -3.86 -19.81
N ASP A 104 5.78 -3.92 -19.94
CA ASP A 104 6.48 -3.94 -21.21
C ASP A 104 6.99 -5.36 -21.46
N GLU A 105 6.26 -6.11 -22.27
CA GLU A 105 6.58 -7.50 -22.59
C GLU A 105 7.88 -7.64 -23.41
N ASN A 106 8.22 -6.63 -24.22
CA ASN A 106 9.42 -6.66 -25.05
C ASN A 106 10.67 -6.44 -24.20
N ALA A 107 10.61 -5.50 -23.27
CA ALA A 107 11.68 -5.24 -22.31
C ALA A 107 11.68 -6.23 -21.13
N LYS A 108 10.61 -7.02 -20.97
CA LYS A 108 10.35 -7.86 -19.78
C LYS A 108 10.41 -7.03 -18.49
N THR A 109 9.72 -5.88 -18.51
CA THR A 109 9.76 -4.90 -17.41
C THR A 109 8.36 -4.58 -16.92
N ILE A 110 8.18 -4.54 -15.61
CA ILE A 110 7.01 -3.98 -14.96
C ILE A 110 7.38 -2.64 -14.37
N ARG A 111 6.62 -1.59 -14.68
CA ARG A 111 6.80 -0.25 -14.12
C ARG A 111 5.63 0.07 -13.21
N ILE A 112 5.88 0.23 -11.92
CA ILE A 112 4.90 0.82 -11.01
C ILE A 112 4.98 2.35 -11.20
N LEU A 113 3.89 2.94 -11.68
CA LEU A 113 3.82 4.35 -12.03
C LEU A 113 3.47 5.24 -10.84
N ASN A 114 2.69 4.72 -9.91
CA ASN A 114 2.38 5.39 -8.66
C ASN A 114 2.10 4.37 -7.57
N ILE A 115 2.21 4.82 -6.32
CA ILE A 115 1.67 4.11 -5.16
C ILE A 115 0.80 5.15 -4.42
N PRO A 116 -0.45 4.83 -4.08
CA PRO A 116 -1.34 5.77 -3.42
C PRO A 116 -0.84 6.15 -2.02
N PRO A 117 -1.05 7.40 -1.57
CA PRO A 117 -0.69 7.80 -0.21
C PRO A 117 -1.56 7.09 0.84
N PRO A 118 -1.10 7.02 2.11
CA PRO A 118 -1.87 6.39 3.17
C PRO A 118 -3.13 7.20 3.53
N GLU A 119 -4.24 6.50 3.72
CA GLU A 119 -5.47 7.03 4.29
C GLU A 119 -5.50 6.74 5.80
N ILE A 120 -5.39 7.79 6.62
CA ILE A 120 -5.43 7.69 8.08
C ILE A 120 -6.85 7.97 8.57
N LYS A 121 -7.51 6.95 9.11
CA LYS A 121 -8.81 7.05 9.78
C LYS A 121 -8.63 6.92 11.28
N ILE A 122 -9.20 7.86 12.03
CA ILE A 122 -9.16 7.88 13.49
C ILE A 122 -10.58 8.01 13.99
N ASP A 123 -11.01 7.02 14.76
CA ASP A 123 -12.32 6.99 15.39
C ASP A 123 -12.17 6.90 16.91
N PRO A 124 -12.25 8.03 17.64
CA PRO A 124 -12.18 8.05 19.09
C PRO A 124 -13.54 7.69 19.70
N ASP A 125 -13.56 6.61 20.47
CA ASP A 125 -14.62 6.35 21.44
C ASP A 125 -14.37 7.20 22.70
N LEU A 126 -15.35 8.00 23.11
CA LEU A 126 -15.22 8.99 24.17
C LEU A 126 -16.13 8.65 25.34
N THR A 127 -15.53 8.42 26.51
CA THR A 127 -16.23 8.26 27.77
C THR A 127 -16.02 9.48 28.66
N TYR A 128 -17.11 10.11 29.06
CA TYR A 128 -17.08 11.28 29.94
C TYR A 128 -17.15 10.82 31.39
N TYR A 129 -15.99 10.72 32.04
CA TYR A 129 -15.90 10.22 33.42
C TYR A 129 -16.40 11.24 34.43
N ASN A 130 -16.12 12.52 34.20
CA ASN A 130 -16.58 13.61 35.07
C ASN A 130 -16.93 14.84 34.23
N LEU A 131 -18.07 15.47 34.55
CA LEU A 131 -18.52 16.74 33.99
C LEU A 131 -18.75 17.73 35.13
N ASP A 132 -17.85 18.68 35.26
CA ASP A 132 -17.87 19.74 36.25
C ASP A 132 -18.44 21.01 35.60
N ASN A 133 -19.70 21.33 35.93
CA ASN A 133 -20.39 22.48 35.39
C ASN A 133 -20.02 23.75 36.16
N GLY A 134 -19.78 24.84 35.43
CA GLY A 134 -19.67 26.15 36.04
C GLY A 134 -21.03 26.66 36.53
N LEU A 135 -21.01 27.59 37.49
CA LEU A 135 -22.20 28.21 38.07
C LEU A 135 -23.18 28.74 36.99
N THR A 136 -22.65 29.37 35.93
CA THR A 136 -23.43 29.90 34.80
C THR A 136 -22.98 29.36 33.43
N ASN A 137 -21.80 28.74 33.33
CA ASN A 137 -21.30 28.07 32.13
C ASN A 137 -21.48 26.56 32.24
N ARG A 138 -22.56 26.01 31.67
CA ARG A 138 -22.87 24.57 31.69
C ARG A 138 -22.47 23.89 30.37
N PHE A 139 -22.38 22.57 30.40
CA PHE A 139 -22.20 21.78 29.18
C PHE A 139 -23.48 21.75 28.34
N GLU A 140 -23.31 21.97 27.05
CA GLU A 140 -24.34 21.92 26.02
C GLU A 140 -23.95 20.87 24.95
N ALA A 141 -24.92 20.40 24.14
CA ALA A 141 -24.68 19.44 23.06
C ALA A 141 -23.50 19.82 22.14
N ARG A 142 -23.36 21.13 21.86
CA ARG A 142 -22.26 21.70 21.06
C ARG A 142 -20.87 21.53 21.69
N ASP A 143 -20.76 21.43 23.00
CA ASP A 143 -19.46 21.24 23.67
C ASP A 143 -18.93 19.83 23.45
N PHE A 144 -19.80 18.81 23.46
CA PHE A 144 -19.40 17.42 23.17
C PHE A 144 -18.82 17.28 21.75
N ASN A 145 -19.43 17.94 20.76
CA ASN A 145 -18.88 18.00 19.41
C ASN A 145 -17.53 18.70 19.36
N LYS A 146 -17.37 19.82 20.07
CA LYS A 146 -16.08 20.53 20.16
C LYS A 146 -15.00 19.67 20.81
N ILE A 147 -15.31 18.98 21.90
CA ILE A 147 -14.42 18.06 22.60
C ILE A 147 -13.99 16.95 21.64
N LYS A 148 -14.94 16.32 20.92
CA LYS A 148 -14.63 15.28 19.94
C LYS A 148 -13.68 15.79 18.86
N THR A 149 -13.99 16.94 18.25
CA THR A 149 -13.12 17.52 17.20
C THR A 149 -11.72 17.84 17.73
N GLN A 150 -11.59 18.41 18.92
CA GLN A 150 -10.29 18.72 19.53
C GLN A 150 -9.48 17.46 19.82
N ILE A 151 -10.10 16.44 20.40
CA ILE A 151 -9.44 15.16 20.69
C ILE A 151 -9.03 14.47 19.39
N THR A 152 -9.92 14.36 18.39
CA THR A 152 -9.57 13.78 17.08
C THR A 152 -8.39 14.51 16.43
N LYS A 153 -8.33 15.84 16.52
CA LYS A 153 -7.23 16.64 15.98
C LYS A 153 -5.90 16.36 16.70
N ASP A 154 -5.90 16.32 18.03
CA ASP A 154 -4.71 15.97 18.83
C ASP A 154 -4.22 14.55 18.48
N LEU A 155 -5.13 13.58 18.46
CA LEU A 155 -4.83 12.19 18.10
C LEU A 155 -4.23 12.10 16.70
N LYS A 156 -4.80 12.80 15.71
CA LYS A 156 -4.26 12.81 14.34
C LYS A 156 -2.83 13.31 14.31
N SER A 157 -2.53 14.41 15.01
CA SER A 157 -1.17 14.95 15.07
C SER A 157 -0.19 13.98 15.74
N LYS A 158 -0.62 13.26 16.79
CA LYS A 158 0.21 12.27 17.49
C LYS A 158 0.45 11.01 16.68
N VAL A 159 -0.60 10.48 16.04
CA VAL A 159 -0.52 9.29 15.18
C VAL A 159 0.40 9.54 14.00
N SER A 160 0.30 10.69 13.34
CA SER A 160 1.17 11.01 12.20
C SER A 160 2.66 11.09 12.55
N LYS A 161 3.02 11.16 13.85
CA LYS A 161 4.39 11.19 14.34
C LYS A 161 4.78 9.92 15.09
N SER A 162 3.90 8.92 15.15
CA SER A 162 4.15 7.68 15.87
C SER A 162 4.68 6.58 14.96
N GLU A 163 5.24 5.55 15.57
CA GLU A 163 5.72 4.34 14.90
C GLU A 163 4.60 3.61 14.12
N VAL A 164 3.32 3.89 14.38
CA VAL A 164 2.19 3.26 13.68
C VAL A 164 2.23 3.55 12.19
N VAL A 165 2.68 4.74 11.78
CA VAL A 165 2.86 5.09 10.36
C VAL A 165 3.97 4.25 9.73
N GLY A 166 5.13 4.16 10.39
CA GLY A 166 6.24 3.33 9.91
C GLY A 166 5.87 1.84 9.83
N ASN A 167 5.12 1.32 10.80
CA ASN A 167 4.62 -0.05 10.75
C ASN A 167 3.67 -0.29 9.56
N ALA A 168 2.81 0.68 9.25
CA ALA A 168 1.92 0.61 8.09
C ALA A 168 2.71 0.66 6.77
N GLN A 169 3.75 1.50 6.70
CA GLN A 169 4.67 1.54 5.57
C GLN A 169 5.39 0.20 5.41
N ASN A 170 5.99 -0.36 6.46
CA ASN A 170 6.65 -1.67 6.42
C ASN A 170 5.72 -2.79 5.93
N ARG A 171 4.44 -2.74 6.35
CA ARG A 171 3.40 -3.68 5.87
C ARG A 171 3.13 -3.50 4.38
N LEU A 172 3.07 -2.27 3.88
CA LEU A 172 2.98 -1.97 2.46
C LEU A 172 4.19 -2.52 1.70
N LEU A 173 5.42 -2.23 2.15
CA LEU A 173 6.64 -2.70 1.48
C LEU A 173 6.63 -4.23 1.38
N SER A 174 6.25 -4.94 2.45
CA SER A 174 6.13 -6.40 2.46
C SER A 174 5.14 -6.95 1.41
N GLU A 175 4.10 -6.20 1.06
CA GLU A 175 3.15 -6.59 0.03
C GLU A 175 3.70 -6.29 -1.38
N LEU A 176 4.40 -5.16 -1.56
CA LEU A 176 5.08 -4.80 -2.81
C LEU A 176 6.24 -5.76 -3.14
N SER A 177 6.99 -6.21 -2.12
CA SER A 177 8.07 -7.20 -2.28
C SER A 177 7.59 -8.52 -2.88
N GLN A 178 6.33 -8.91 -2.66
CA GLN A 178 5.77 -10.10 -3.31
C GLN A 178 5.64 -9.95 -4.83
N ILE A 179 5.46 -8.72 -5.33
CA ILE A 179 5.48 -8.43 -6.77
C ILE A 179 6.91 -8.62 -7.29
N TYR A 180 7.90 -8.06 -6.60
CA TYR A 180 9.31 -8.20 -6.95
C TYR A 180 9.72 -9.67 -7.05
N VAL A 181 9.50 -10.46 -5.98
CA VAL A 181 9.89 -11.87 -5.93
C VAL A 181 9.28 -12.68 -7.08
N LEU A 182 8.01 -12.45 -7.42
CA LEU A 182 7.38 -13.15 -8.54
C LEU A 182 7.96 -12.71 -9.89
N THR A 183 8.14 -11.41 -10.07
CA THR A 183 8.67 -10.82 -11.31
C THR A 183 10.08 -11.33 -11.58
N GLU A 184 10.95 -11.29 -10.56
CA GLU A 184 12.32 -11.79 -10.62
C GLU A 184 12.36 -13.30 -10.90
N SER A 185 11.44 -14.09 -10.32
CA SER A 185 11.38 -15.55 -10.58
C SER A 185 11.14 -15.91 -12.05
N PHE A 186 10.55 -14.99 -12.83
CA PHE A 186 10.37 -15.14 -14.27
C PHE A 186 11.50 -14.50 -15.10
N GLY A 187 12.49 -13.87 -14.45
CA GLY A 187 13.57 -13.13 -15.09
C GLY A 187 13.12 -11.79 -15.67
N TRP A 188 12.06 -11.20 -15.10
CA TRP A 188 11.56 -9.88 -15.45
C TRP A 188 12.10 -8.83 -14.49
N THR A 189 12.17 -7.58 -14.92
CA THR A 189 12.64 -6.45 -14.11
C THR A 189 11.45 -5.70 -13.51
N LEU A 190 11.55 -5.30 -12.24
CA LEU A 190 10.59 -4.39 -11.60
C LEU A 190 11.21 -2.99 -11.47
N GLU A 191 10.48 -1.97 -11.88
CA GLU A 191 10.89 -0.56 -11.79
C GLU A 191 9.85 0.26 -11.02
N TYR A 192 10.34 1.19 -10.20
CA TYR A 192 9.54 2.22 -9.53
C TYR A 192 10.33 3.54 -9.54
N ASP A 193 9.65 4.64 -9.89
CA ASP A 193 10.25 5.98 -9.98
C ASP A 193 11.57 6.05 -10.77
N GLY A 194 11.64 5.30 -11.88
CA GLY A 194 12.83 5.24 -12.74
C GLY A 194 14.00 4.42 -12.18
N SER A 195 13.84 3.81 -11.00
CA SER A 195 14.84 2.94 -10.37
C SER A 195 14.42 1.47 -10.46
N THR A 196 15.40 0.59 -10.70
CA THR A 196 15.17 -0.86 -10.68
C THR A 196 15.13 -1.35 -9.23
N ILE A 197 14.11 -2.14 -8.91
CA ILE A 197 13.94 -2.80 -7.61
C ILE A 197 14.62 -4.17 -7.67
N ASN A 198 15.65 -4.36 -6.88
CA ASN A 198 16.41 -5.61 -6.75
C ASN A 198 16.31 -6.22 -5.35
N SER A 199 15.71 -5.52 -4.40
CA SER A 199 15.65 -5.94 -3.01
C SER A 199 14.60 -5.18 -2.20
N ASP A 200 14.29 -5.69 -1.01
CA ASP A 200 13.42 -5.01 -0.04
C ASP A 200 13.99 -3.66 0.43
N SER A 201 15.33 -3.50 0.44
CA SER A 201 15.96 -2.23 0.82
C SER A 201 15.70 -1.11 -0.20
N ASP A 202 15.62 -1.45 -1.48
CA ASP A 202 15.38 -0.46 -2.54
C ASP A 202 13.99 0.19 -2.39
N TRP A 203 13.02 -0.58 -1.87
CA TRP A 203 11.69 -0.07 -1.54
C TRP A 203 11.71 0.93 -0.39
N SER A 204 12.56 0.73 0.62
CA SER A 204 12.69 1.64 1.76
C SER A 204 13.27 2.98 1.30
N ASP A 205 14.36 2.93 0.52
CA ASP A 205 15.10 4.13 0.09
C ASP A 205 14.27 5.04 -0.85
N LEU A 206 13.34 4.47 -1.63
CA LEU A 206 12.50 5.21 -2.58
C LEU A 206 11.22 5.79 -1.94
N MET A 207 10.89 5.39 -0.71
CA MET A 207 9.65 5.74 -0.03
C MET A 207 9.85 6.61 1.22
N ASP A 208 11.10 6.83 1.62
CA ASP A 208 11.51 7.79 2.67
C ASP A 208 11.58 9.23 2.13
#